data_AF-M8CV02-F1
#
_entry.id   AF-M8CV02-F1
#
_cell.length_a   1.000
_cell.length_b   1.000
_cell.length_c   1.000
_cell.angle_alpha   90.00
_cell.angle_beta   90.00
_cell.angle_gamma   90.00
#
_symmetry.space_group_name_H-M   'P 1'
#
loop_
_entity.id
_entity.type
_entity.pdbx_description
1 polymer ?
#
loop_
_entity_poly.entity_id
_entity_poly.type
_entity_poly.pdbx_seq_one_letter_code
_entity_poly.pdbx_strand_id
1 'polypeptide(L)'
;MQSQRKNIYRIARECAGYTREEAAELLYISTRSLADYETGKTIPPDDVVCRMVEVYRATWLAYEHLRQGAEVGRRYLPEVDLTDLARSVLKLQKEIADVNKINPDIVEVACDGVIDEHEMSKWKIVQREISEMAAAAMAVLFSQKERRALI
;
A
#
# COMPACT_ATOMS: atom_id res chain seq x y z
N MET A 1 -13.93 -19.25 14.88
CA MET A 1 -13.22 -18.12 15.51
C MET A 1 -12.70 -17.23 14.40
N GLN A 2 -13.29 -16.06 14.19
CA GLN A 2 -12.85 -15.11 13.17
C GLN A 2 -11.47 -14.59 13.58
N SER A 3 -10.44 -14.96 12.82
CA SER A 3 -9.12 -14.34 12.93
C SER A 3 -9.31 -12.84 12.71
N GLN A 4 -9.25 -12.04 13.78
CA GLN A 4 -9.24 -10.58 13.68
C GLN A 4 -8.08 -10.24 12.74
N ARG A 5 -8.38 -9.81 11.52
CA ARG A 5 -7.38 -9.21 10.62
C ARG A 5 -6.64 -8.17 11.45
N LYS A 6 -5.37 -8.41 11.75
CA LYS A 6 -4.56 -7.48 12.55
C LYS A 6 -4.58 -6.12 11.83
N ASN A 7 -4.89 -5.07 12.56
CA ASN A 7 -4.90 -3.71 12.01
C ASN A 7 -3.48 -3.31 11.55
N ILE A 8 -3.39 -2.46 10.52
CA ILE A 8 -2.12 -1.99 9.93
C ILE A 8 -1.14 -1.42 10.97
N TYR A 9 -1.60 -0.67 11.97
CA TYR A 9 -0.72 -0.07 12.99
C TYR A 9 -0.09 -1.14 13.88
N ARG A 10 -0.88 -2.18 14.22
CA ARG A 10 -0.42 -3.32 15.01
C ARG A 10 0.59 -4.15 14.25
N ILE A 11 0.33 -4.42 12.97
CA ILE A 11 1.25 -5.15 12.10
C ILE A 11 2.59 -4.41 12.02
N ALA A 12 2.56 -3.10 11.76
CA ALA A 12 3.79 -2.30 11.66
C ALA A 12 4.62 -2.35 12.95
N ARG A 13 3.98 -2.22 14.12
CA ARG A 13 4.68 -2.34 15.42
C ARG A 13 5.28 -3.73 15.62
N GLU A 14 4.50 -4.79 15.38
CA GLU A 14 4.96 -6.17 15.57
C GLU A 14 6.11 -6.51 14.62
N CYS A 15 6.07 -6.06 13.36
CA CYS A 15 7.16 -6.21 12.40
C CYS A 15 8.42 -5.44 12.83
N ALA A 16 8.28 -4.29 13.49
CA ALA A 16 9.39 -3.55 14.06
C ALA A 16 9.97 -4.16 15.35
N GLY A 17 9.30 -5.16 15.92
CA GLY A 17 9.77 -5.90 17.10
C GLY A 17 9.53 -5.18 18.43
N TYR A 18 8.70 -4.13 18.46
CA TYR A 18 8.41 -3.39 19.69
C TYR A 18 7.23 -3.96 20.44
N THR A 19 7.32 -3.97 21.78
CA THR A 19 6.15 -4.11 22.65
C THR A 19 5.26 -2.86 22.55
N ARG A 20 4.01 -2.95 23.02
CA ARG A 20 3.11 -1.80 22.98
C ARG A 20 3.61 -0.67 23.88
N GLU A 21 4.20 -1.03 25.02
CA GLU A 21 4.76 -0.13 26.01
C GLU A 21 5.95 0.65 25.43
N GLU A 22 6.93 -0.04 24.85
CA GLU A 22 8.08 0.59 24.18
C GLU A 22 7.64 1.50 23.03
N ALA A 23 6.71 1.03 22.21
CA ALA A 23 6.22 1.82 21.08
C ALA A 23 5.46 3.08 21.54
N ALA A 24 4.64 3.00 22.58
CA ALA A 24 3.93 4.14 23.12
C ALA A 24 4.90 5.22 23.66
N GLU A 25 5.97 4.79 24.33
CA GLU A 25 7.04 5.67 24.79
C GLU A 25 7.75 6.37 23.61
N LEU A 26 8.18 5.61 22.61
CA LEU A 26 8.86 6.15 21.41
C LEU A 26 7.98 7.10 20.59
N LEU A 27 6.67 6.90 20.60
CA LEU A 27 5.70 7.72 19.86
C LEU A 27 5.19 8.93 20.66
N TYR A 28 5.58 9.05 21.93
CA TYR A 28 5.09 10.06 22.88
C TYR A 28 3.57 10.06 23.03
N ILE A 29 2.96 8.88 23.14
CA ILE A 29 1.52 8.69 23.36
C ILE A 29 1.25 7.73 24.51
N SER A 30 0.02 7.67 25.01
CA SER A 30 -0.34 6.67 26.01
C SER A 30 -0.46 5.27 25.40
N THR A 31 -0.10 4.23 26.17
CA THR A 31 -0.30 2.83 25.79
C THR A 31 -1.77 2.52 25.46
N ARG A 32 -2.70 3.18 26.16
CA ARG A 32 -4.14 3.11 25.90
C ARG A 32 -4.52 3.71 24.55
N SER A 33 -3.97 4.87 24.18
CA SER A 33 -4.19 5.49 22.87
C SER A 33 -3.70 4.57 21.75
N LEU A 34 -2.49 4.00 21.92
CA LEU A 34 -1.95 3.05 20.96
C LEU A 34 -2.83 1.79 20.84
N ALA A 35 -3.35 1.26 21.95
CA ALA A 35 -4.29 0.13 21.91
C ALA A 35 -5.59 0.46 21.17
N ASP A 36 -6.15 1.67 21.38
CA ASP A 36 -7.35 2.13 20.67
C ASP A 36 -7.08 2.26 19.15
N TYR A 37 -5.87 2.67 18.76
CA TYR A 37 -5.44 2.68 17.36
C TYR A 37 -5.33 1.26 16.77
N GLU A 38 -4.65 0.36 17.47
CA GLU A 38 -4.43 -1.03 17.03
C GLU A 38 -5.71 -1.87 16.95
N THR A 39 -6.75 -1.49 17.68
CA THR A 39 -8.08 -2.12 17.62
C THR A 39 -8.98 -1.49 16.58
N GLY A 40 -8.57 -0.37 15.96
CA GLY A 40 -9.37 0.39 15.00
C GLY A 40 -10.49 1.19 15.65
N LYS A 41 -10.49 1.32 16.99
CA LYS A 41 -11.49 2.11 17.72
C LYS A 41 -11.33 3.60 17.46
N THR A 42 -10.09 4.07 17.30
CA THR A 42 -9.78 5.45 16.92
C THR A 42 -8.80 5.42 15.75
N ILE A 43 -8.96 6.32 14.79
CA ILE A 43 -7.98 6.52 13.72
C ILE A 43 -6.89 7.46 14.29
N PRO A 44 -5.59 7.08 14.25
CA PRO A 44 -4.53 7.98 14.67
C PRO A 44 -4.47 9.21 13.76
N PRO A 45 -4.16 10.39 14.31
CA PRO A 45 -3.91 11.58 13.49
C PRO A 45 -2.60 11.43 12.70
N ASP A 46 -2.52 12.15 11.57
CA ASP A 46 -1.40 12.05 10.61
C ASP A 46 -0.03 12.25 11.25
N ASP A 47 0.11 13.15 12.22
CA ASP A 47 1.37 13.42 12.92
C ASP A 47 1.86 12.20 13.71
N VAL A 48 0.95 11.46 14.33
CA VAL A 48 1.24 10.21 15.04
C VAL A 48 1.63 9.13 14.04
N VAL A 49 0.95 9.05 12.89
CA VAL A 49 1.28 8.07 11.85
C VAL A 49 2.66 8.35 11.24
N CYS A 50 3.03 9.60 11.00
CA CYS A 50 4.38 9.96 10.58
C CYS A 50 5.43 9.45 11.57
N ARG A 51 5.22 9.66 12.89
CA ARG A 51 6.11 9.09 13.92
C ARG A 51 6.13 7.56 13.89
N MET A 52 4.99 6.90 13.68
CA MET A 52 4.93 5.44 13.53
C MET A 52 5.76 4.97 12.34
N VAL A 53 5.65 5.63 11.18
CA VAL A 53 6.40 5.29 9.97
C VAL A 53 7.90 5.40 10.21
N GLU A 54 8.35 6.46 10.89
CA GLU A 54 9.75 6.70 11.22
C GLU A 54 10.29 5.69 12.25
N VAL A 55 9.60 5.52 13.37
CA VAL A 55 10.01 4.61 14.47
C VAL A 55 9.99 3.16 14.01
N TYR A 56 8.94 2.73 13.31
CA TYR A 56 8.80 1.35 12.84
C TYR A 56 9.56 1.08 11.53
N ARG A 57 10.09 2.13 10.89
CA ARG A 57 10.71 2.06 9.55
C ARG A 57 9.79 1.40 8.52
N ALA A 58 8.50 1.72 8.59
CA ALA A 58 7.44 1.09 7.82
C ALA A 58 6.77 2.10 6.89
N THR A 59 7.41 2.45 5.77
CA THR A 59 6.89 3.43 4.79
C THR A 59 5.53 3.03 4.21
N TRP A 60 5.29 1.72 4.07
CA TRP A 60 3.99 1.18 3.63
C TRP A 60 2.82 1.58 4.54
N LEU A 61 3.09 1.86 5.82
CA LEU A 61 2.07 2.27 6.79
C LEU A 61 1.46 3.63 6.41
N ALA A 62 2.26 4.55 5.87
CA ALA A 62 1.77 5.86 5.44
C ALA A 62 0.75 5.71 4.30
N TYR A 63 1.05 4.87 3.32
CA TYR A 63 0.17 4.60 2.19
C TYR A 63 -1.14 3.96 2.63
N GLU A 64 -1.06 2.90 3.45
CA GLU A 64 -2.25 2.21 3.94
C GLU A 64 -3.10 3.09 4.86
N HIS A 65 -2.48 3.97 5.66
CA HIS A 65 -3.21 4.96 6.43
C HIS A 65 -4.02 5.90 5.54
N LEU A 66 -3.42 6.46 4.49
CA LEU A 66 -4.12 7.34 3.54
C LEU A 66 -5.21 6.59 2.76
N ARG A 67 -4.90 5.38 2.28
CA ARG A 67 -5.83 4.54 1.52
C ARG A 67 -7.04 4.15 2.38
N GLN A 68 -6.84 3.74 3.62
CA GLN A 68 -7.93 3.27 4.49
C GLN A 68 -8.60 4.40 5.28
N GLY A 69 -7.92 5.51 5.52
CA GLY A 69 -8.36 6.60 6.40
C GLY A 69 -9.45 7.48 5.80
N ALA A 70 -9.54 7.57 4.47
CA ALA A 70 -10.54 8.39 3.78
C ALA A 70 -11.27 7.62 2.68
N GLU A 71 -12.54 7.93 2.46
CA GLU A 71 -13.37 7.33 1.39
C GLU A 71 -12.77 7.55 0.01
N VAL A 72 -12.22 8.75 -0.23
CA VAL A 72 -11.48 9.07 -1.46
C VAL A 72 -10.24 8.18 -1.63
N GLY A 73 -9.52 7.89 -0.55
CA GLY A 73 -8.38 6.98 -0.57
C GLY A 73 -8.82 5.57 -0.97
N ARG A 74 -9.88 5.03 -0.34
CA ARG A 74 -10.38 3.67 -0.61
C ARG A 74 -10.86 3.48 -2.04
N ARG A 75 -11.43 4.54 -2.63
CA ARG A 75 -12.04 4.49 -3.95
C ARG A 75 -11.04 4.69 -5.09
N TYR A 76 -10.00 5.48 -4.87
CA TYR A 76 -9.12 5.93 -5.96
C TYR A 76 -7.64 5.51 -5.81
N LEU A 77 -7.17 5.16 -4.60
CA LEU A 77 -5.81 4.65 -4.44
C LEU A 77 -5.76 3.14 -4.66
N PRO A 78 -4.81 2.63 -5.47
CA PRO A 78 -4.68 1.19 -5.73
C PRO A 78 -4.50 0.37 -4.46
N GLU A 79 -5.05 -0.83 -4.43
CA GLU A 79 -4.69 -1.79 -3.38
C GLU A 79 -3.31 -2.37 -3.66
N VAL A 80 -2.41 -2.27 -2.68
CA VAL A 80 -1.02 -2.72 -2.80
C VAL A 80 -0.84 -3.99 -1.98
N ASP A 81 -0.41 -5.06 -2.64
CA ASP A 81 -0.11 -6.32 -1.98
C ASP A 81 1.32 -6.29 -1.42
N LEU A 82 1.44 -6.04 -0.12
CA LEU A 82 2.70 -5.94 0.60
C LEU A 82 3.27 -7.34 0.84
N THR A 83 3.93 -7.88 -0.17
CA THR A 83 4.58 -9.19 -0.15
C THR A 83 6.10 -9.08 -0.04
N ASP A 84 6.80 -10.21 0.00
CA ASP A 84 8.26 -10.21 -0.07
C ASP A 84 8.77 -9.55 -1.36
N LEU A 85 10.02 -9.09 -1.33
CA LEU A 85 10.65 -8.37 -2.44
C LEU A 85 10.65 -9.20 -3.73
N ALA A 86 10.91 -10.51 -3.66
CA ALA A 86 11.02 -11.34 -4.84
C ALA A 86 9.66 -11.46 -5.54
N ARG A 87 8.60 -11.73 -4.79
CA ARG A 87 7.23 -11.76 -5.33
C ARG A 87 6.82 -10.41 -5.92
N SER A 88 7.11 -9.32 -5.21
CA SER A 88 6.76 -7.96 -5.67
C SER A 88 7.45 -7.62 -7.00
N VAL A 89 8.74 -7.95 -7.13
CA VAL A 89 9.51 -7.74 -8.37
C VAL A 89 8.99 -8.61 -9.51
N LEU A 90 8.70 -9.89 -9.26
CA LEU A 90 8.15 -10.79 -10.29
C LEU A 90 6.78 -10.32 -10.78
N LYS A 91 5.91 -9.85 -9.87
CA LYS A 91 4.62 -9.27 -10.23
C LYS A 91 4.81 -8.03 -11.10
N LEU A 92 5.70 -7.11 -10.73
CA LEU A 92 6.01 -5.93 -11.55
C LEU A 92 6.49 -6.32 -12.95
N GLN A 93 7.36 -7.33 -13.09
CA GLN A 93 7.82 -7.80 -14.40
C GLN A 93 6.68 -8.37 -15.26
N LYS A 94 5.75 -9.12 -14.65
CA LYS A 94 4.53 -9.59 -15.32
C LYS A 94 3.68 -8.41 -15.79
N GLU A 95 3.42 -7.42 -14.94
CA GLU A 95 2.58 -6.27 -15.32
C GLU A 95 3.23 -5.41 -16.42
N ILE A 96 4.55 -5.22 -16.39
CA ILE A 96 5.28 -4.56 -17.49
C ILE A 96 5.09 -5.33 -18.80
N ALA A 97 5.16 -6.66 -18.77
CA ALA A 97 4.95 -7.47 -19.96
C ALA A 97 3.51 -7.35 -20.50
N ASP A 98 2.51 -7.26 -19.62
CA ASP A 98 1.11 -7.12 -20.02
C ASP A 98 0.82 -5.73 -20.61
N VAL A 99 1.34 -4.65 -20.00
CA VAL A 99 1.29 -3.30 -20.57
C VAL A 99 1.98 -3.25 -21.94
N ASN A 100 3.12 -3.93 -22.10
CA ASN A 100 3.79 -3.99 -23.40
C ASN A 100 2.95 -4.68 -24.49
N LYS A 101 2.11 -5.67 -24.15
CA LYS A 101 1.23 -6.34 -25.12
C LYS A 101 0.14 -5.42 -25.64
N ILE A 102 -0.39 -4.54 -24.78
CA ILE A 102 -1.46 -3.60 -25.14
C ILE A 102 -0.92 -2.23 -25.62
N ASN A 103 0.39 -2.06 -25.72
CA ASN A 103 1.00 -0.80 -26.13
C ASN A 103 0.46 -0.23 -27.46
N PRO A 104 0.16 -1.05 -28.50
CA PRO A 104 -0.50 -0.55 -29.71
C PRO A 104 -1.87 0.07 -29.43
N ASP A 105 -2.69 -0.56 -28.57
CA ASP A 105 -4.01 -0.06 -28.19
C ASP A 105 -3.89 1.25 -27.38
N ILE A 106 -2.86 1.38 -26.52
CA ILE A 106 -2.57 2.62 -25.80
C ILE A 106 -2.31 3.75 -26.79
N VAL A 107 -1.46 3.49 -27.80
CA VAL A 107 -1.11 4.50 -28.81
C VAL A 107 -2.31 4.85 -29.67
N GLU A 108 -3.10 3.86 -30.12
CA GLU A 108 -4.30 4.05 -30.94
C GLU A 108 -5.31 4.95 -30.23
N VAL A 109 -5.70 4.61 -29.01
CA VAL A 109 -6.73 5.32 -28.23
C VAL A 109 -6.25 6.67 -27.69
N ALA A 110 -4.95 6.86 -27.48
CA ALA A 110 -4.41 8.13 -26.97
C ALA A 110 -4.04 9.13 -28.08
N CYS A 111 -4.00 8.71 -29.35
CA CYS A 111 -3.40 9.48 -30.45
C CYS A 111 -4.11 10.82 -30.70
N ASP A 112 -5.43 10.83 -30.65
CA ASP A 112 -6.27 12.01 -30.89
C ASP A 112 -6.61 12.78 -29.61
N GLY A 113 -6.27 12.22 -28.45
CA GLY A 113 -6.54 12.77 -27.12
C GLY A 113 -8.01 12.71 -26.70
N VAL A 114 -8.89 12.00 -27.42
CA VAL A 114 -10.33 11.94 -27.16
C VAL A 114 -10.81 10.49 -27.21
N ILE A 115 -11.21 9.96 -26.05
CA ILE A 115 -11.76 8.59 -25.99
C ILE A 115 -13.24 8.62 -26.37
N ASP A 116 -13.59 8.00 -27.50
CA ASP A 116 -14.98 7.87 -27.94
C ASP A 116 -15.70 6.63 -27.35
N GLU A 117 -16.99 6.48 -27.64
CA GLU A 117 -17.81 5.35 -27.13
C GLU A 117 -17.33 3.97 -27.63
N HIS A 118 -16.76 3.89 -28.83
CA HIS A 118 -16.23 2.65 -29.43
C HIS A 118 -14.89 2.29 -28.78
N GLU A 119 -14.10 3.29 -28.40
CA GLU A 119 -12.80 3.13 -27.75
C GLU A 119 -12.91 2.88 -26.24
N MET A 120 -14.03 3.25 -25.61
CA MET A 120 -14.27 3.09 -24.17
C MET A 120 -13.97 1.67 -23.65
N SER A 121 -14.23 0.65 -24.47
CA SER A 121 -13.93 -0.74 -24.12
C SER A 121 -12.42 -1.01 -24.05
N LYS A 122 -11.66 -0.57 -25.06
CA LYS A 122 -10.18 -0.64 -25.09
C LYS A 122 -9.58 0.21 -23.98
N TRP A 123 -10.09 1.43 -23.78
CA TRP A 123 -9.61 2.34 -22.75
C TRP A 123 -9.73 1.77 -21.34
N LYS A 124 -10.84 1.08 -21.02
CA LYS A 124 -10.98 0.40 -19.72
C LYS A 124 -9.93 -0.69 -19.50
N ILE A 125 -9.52 -1.40 -20.56
CA ILE A 125 -8.43 -2.39 -20.48
C ILE A 125 -7.12 -1.65 -20.20
N VAL A 126 -6.81 -0.60 -20.96
CA VAL A 126 -5.62 0.23 -20.75
C VAL A 126 -5.54 0.75 -19.31
N GLN A 127 -6.62 1.34 -18.79
CA GLN A 127 -6.68 1.84 -17.42
C GLN A 127 -6.43 0.74 -16.39
N ARG A 128 -7.00 -0.45 -16.60
CA ARG A 128 -6.79 -1.60 -15.71
C ARG A 128 -5.33 -2.01 -15.69
N GLU A 129 -4.72 -2.28 -16.84
CA GLU A 129 -3.32 -2.76 -16.92
C GLU A 129 -2.34 -1.71 -16.35
N ILE A 130 -2.56 -0.41 -16.63
CA ILE A 130 -1.75 0.67 -16.05
C ILE A 130 -1.93 0.71 -14.52
N SER A 131 -3.15 0.58 -14.02
CA SER A 131 -3.43 0.57 -12.58
C SER A 131 -2.79 -0.64 -11.89
N GLU A 132 -2.83 -1.83 -12.50
CA GLU A 132 -2.20 -3.04 -11.98
C GLU A 132 -0.67 -2.89 -11.95
N MET A 133 -0.07 -2.33 -13.01
CA MET A 133 1.36 -2.00 -13.05
C MET A 133 1.74 -0.97 -11.97
N ALA A 134 0.95 0.08 -11.79
CA ALA A 134 1.19 1.09 -10.75
C ALA A 134 1.14 0.46 -9.35
N ALA A 135 0.15 -0.40 -9.08
CA ALA A 135 0.05 -1.11 -7.81
C ALA A 135 1.27 -2.04 -7.57
N ALA A 136 1.73 -2.74 -8.60
CA ALA A 136 2.91 -3.59 -8.52
C ALA A 136 4.20 -2.78 -8.29
N ALA A 137 4.33 -1.61 -8.92
CA ALA A 137 5.46 -0.71 -8.69
C ALA A 137 5.48 -0.20 -7.24
N MET A 138 4.33 0.22 -6.71
CA MET A 138 4.19 0.62 -5.32
C MET A 138 4.51 -0.54 -4.36
N ALA A 139 4.11 -1.77 -4.68
CA ALA A 139 4.46 -2.95 -3.89
C ALA A 139 5.98 -3.14 -3.79
N VAL A 140 6.72 -2.94 -4.88
CA VAL A 140 8.19 -2.97 -4.85
C VAL A 140 8.77 -1.86 -3.98
N LEU A 141 8.28 -0.61 -4.12
CA LEU A 141 8.75 0.53 -3.31
C LEU A 141 8.52 0.33 -1.80
N PHE A 142 7.45 -0.38 -1.46
CA PHE A 142 7.05 -0.65 -0.08
C PHE A 142 7.50 -2.00 0.46
N SER A 143 8.02 -2.87 -0.41
CA SER A 143 8.58 -4.15 0.02
C SER A 143 9.73 -3.89 0.99
N GLN A 144 9.59 -4.40 2.21
CA GLN A 144 10.67 -4.30 3.17
C GLN A 144 11.82 -5.19 2.70
N LYS A 145 13.04 -4.66 2.67
CA LYS A 145 14.23 -5.53 2.70
C LYS A 145 14.08 -6.40 3.94
N GLU A 146 13.98 -7.72 3.77
CA GLU A 146 14.09 -8.64 4.89
C GLU A 146 15.33 -8.21 5.68
N ARG A 147 15.10 -7.75 6.92
CA ARG A 147 16.18 -7.69 7.88
C ARG A 147 16.54 -9.15 8.09
N ARG A 148 17.54 -9.65 7.36
CA ARG A 148 18.25 -10.86 7.78
C ARG A 148 18.60 -10.59 9.23
N ALA A 149 17.97 -11.31 10.15
CA ALA A 149 18.44 -11.39 11.50
C ALA A 149 19.91 -11.81 11.37
N LEU A 150 20.81 -10.86 11.63
CA LEU A 150 22.22 -11.17 11.81
C LEU A 150 22.26 -11.99 13.09
N ILE A 151 22.23 -13.30 12.93
CA ILE A 151 22.70 -14.28 13.91
C ILE A 151 24.17 -14.53 13.59
#